data_AF-A0A8H8JSI8-F1
#
_entry.id   AF-A0A8H8JSI8-F1
#
_cell.length_a   1.000
_cell.length_b   1.000
_cell.length_c   1.000
_cell.angle_alpha   90.00
_cell.angle_beta   90.00
_cell.angle_gamma   90.00
#
_symmetry.space_group_name_H-M   'P 1'
#
loop_
_entity.id
_entity.type
_entity.pdbx_description
1 polymer ?
#
loop_
_entity_poly.entity_id
_entity_poly.type
_entity_poly.pdbx_seq_one_letter_code
_entity_poly.pdbx_strand_id
1 'polypeptide(L)'
;MVHDHATFIKRESKAKTADDWFKIWSDREPSGFFAPADRVHPSCKPSKTLLNTPRPIFSRLTQVLTGHAFIGEYYKRFVPDENTFCHCGEPLQTRQHILLDCPDYADFHHLFITDRGDMLSLPDILGTPKGIEKLIVFLERTKAFTKQDH
;
A
#
# COMPACT_ATOMS: atom_id res chain seq x y z
N MET A 1 17.71 2.21 40.56
CA MET A 1 17.64 0.77 40.23
C MET A 1 16.28 0.32 39.68
N VAL A 2 15.13 0.79 40.17
CA VAL A 2 13.79 0.35 39.70
C VAL A 2 13.47 0.73 38.23
N HIS A 3 14.00 1.87 37.76
CA HIS A 3 13.77 2.37 36.39
C HIS A 3 14.41 1.47 35.31
N ASP A 4 15.51 0.80 35.65
CA ASP A 4 16.27 -0.04 34.73
C ASP A 4 15.57 -1.39 34.50
N HIS A 5 15.02 -1.97 35.57
CA HIS A 5 14.18 -3.18 35.50
C HIS A 5 12.91 -2.98 34.67
N ALA A 6 12.20 -1.87 34.85
CA ALA A 6 10.99 -1.59 34.08
C ALA A 6 11.28 -1.41 32.57
N THR A 7 12.41 -0.79 32.24
CA THR A 7 12.86 -0.59 30.85
C THR A 7 13.26 -1.91 30.21
N PHE A 8 13.99 -2.76 30.95
CA PHE A 8 14.37 -4.10 30.54
C PHE A 8 13.13 -4.97 30.24
N ILE A 9 12.17 -5.04 31.18
CA ILE A 9 10.94 -5.83 31.01
C ILE A 9 10.13 -5.36 29.79
N LYS A 10 9.99 -4.04 29.58
CA LYS A 10 9.32 -3.49 28.40
C LYS A 10 10.02 -3.88 27.10
N ARG A 11 11.35 -3.89 27.08
CA ARG A 11 12.13 -4.30 25.91
C ARG A 11 11.93 -5.77 25.60
N GLU A 12 12.02 -6.65 26.60
CA GLU A 12 11.80 -8.09 26.41
C GLU A 12 10.38 -8.39 25.94
N SER A 13 9.38 -7.76 26.54
CA SER A 13 7.99 -7.91 26.12
C SER A 13 7.79 -7.53 24.66
N LYS A 14 8.36 -6.39 24.21
CA LYS A 14 8.29 -5.98 22.79
C LYS A 14 9.01 -6.95 21.86
N ALA A 15 10.17 -7.46 22.26
CA ALA A 15 10.92 -8.43 21.46
C ALA A 15 10.11 -9.72 21.27
N LYS A 16 9.57 -10.26 22.37
CA LYS A 16 8.70 -11.44 22.33
C LYS A 16 7.48 -11.22 21.45
N THR A 17 6.78 -10.10 21.59
CA THR A 17 5.63 -9.77 20.74
C THR A 17 6.01 -9.67 19.27
N ALA A 18 7.14 -9.04 18.94
CA ALA A 18 7.61 -8.95 17.57
C ALA A 18 7.92 -10.33 16.97
N ASP A 19 8.58 -11.21 17.74
CA ASP A 19 8.91 -12.57 17.31
C ASP A 19 7.66 -13.43 17.11
N ASP A 20 6.71 -13.38 18.07
CA ASP A 20 5.47 -14.13 17.99
C ASP A 20 4.60 -13.63 16.81
N TRP A 21 4.56 -12.32 16.58
CA TRP A 21 3.84 -11.75 15.43
C TRP A 21 4.52 -12.11 14.10
N PHE A 22 5.85 -12.07 14.03
CA PHE A 22 6.58 -12.49 12.84
C PHE A 22 6.28 -13.95 12.47
N LYS A 23 6.26 -14.87 13.44
CA LYS A 23 5.93 -16.29 13.20
C LYS A 23 4.52 -16.47 12.63
N ILE A 24 3.52 -15.84 13.26
CA ILE A 24 2.13 -15.88 12.77
C ILE A 24 2.04 -15.30 11.36
N TRP A 25 2.80 -14.25 11.08
CA TRP A 25 2.85 -13.61 9.77
C TRP A 25 3.58 -14.46 8.72
N SER A 26 4.67 -15.15 9.08
CA SER A 26 5.43 -15.98 8.14
C SER A 26 4.73 -17.29 7.78
N ASP A 27 3.95 -17.84 8.72
CA ASP A 27 3.33 -19.16 8.57
C ASP A 27 1.97 -19.09 7.84
N ARG A 28 1.43 -17.88 7.63
CA ARG A 28 0.14 -17.69 6.95
C ARG A 28 0.31 -17.55 5.45
N GLU A 29 -0.67 -18.02 4.70
CA GLU A 29 -0.81 -17.70 3.28
C GLU A 29 -1.40 -16.29 3.11
N PRO A 30 -0.72 -15.36 2.41
CA PRO A 30 -1.29 -14.06 2.09
C PRO A 30 -2.58 -14.22 1.28
N SER A 31 -3.64 -13.49 1.65
CA SER A 31 -4.94 -13.60 0.98
C SER A 31 -5.67 -12.27 0.88
N GLY A 32 -6.65 -12.22 -0.04
CA GLY A 32 -7.47 -11.04 -0.28
C GLY A 32 -6.70 -9.89 -0.94
N PHE A 33 -7.31 -8.70 -0.94
CA PHE A 33 -6.76 -7.55 -1.66
C PHE A 33 -5.47 -6.97 -1.06
N PHE A 34 -5.19 -7.26 0.22
CA PHE A 34 -3.97 -6.83 0.88
C PHE A 34 -2.77 -7.74 0.55
N ALA A 35 -2.99 -8.95 0.00
CA ALA A 35 -1.92 -9.92 -0.26
C ALA A 35 -0.71 -9.34 -1.04
N PRO A 36 -0.87 -8.50 -2.10
CA PRO A 36 0.27 -7.90 -2.78
C PRO A 36 1.09 -6.94 -1.90
N ALA A 37 0.45 -6.28 -0.93
CA ALA A 37 1.07 -5.35 0.01
C ALA A 37 1.65 -6.05 1.26
N ASP A 38 1.24 -7.30 1.51
CA ASP A 38 1.60 -8.08 2.70
C ASP A 38 3.02 -8.67 2.63
N ARG A 39 4.01 -7.80 2.36
CA ARG A 39 5.44 -8.17 2.23
C ARG A 39 6.34 -7.36 3.17
N VAL A 40 5.78 -6.34 3.84
CA VAL A 40 6.47 -5.61 4.89
C VAL A 40 6.26 -6.33 6.21
N HIS A 41 7.36 -6.84 6.78
CA HIS A 41 7.32 -7.54 8.05
C HIS A 41 6.67 -6.71 9.17
N PRO A 42 5.91 -7.37 10.06
CA PRO A 42 5.32 -6.69 11.19
C PRO A 42 6.39 -6.09 12.10
N SER A 43 6.09 -4.90 12.65
CA SER A 43 7.01 -4.16 13.50
C SER A 43 6.24 -3.42 14.58
N CYS A 44 6.74 -3.46 15.81
CA CYS A 44 6.24 -2.61 16.91
C CYS A 44 6.71 -1.15 16.79
N LYS A 45 7.47 -0.81 15.74
CA LYS A 45 7.88 0.56 15.43
C LYS A 45 7.12 1.04 14.19
N PRO A 46 6.55 2.24 14.23
CA PRO A 46 5.94 2.83 13.05
C PRO A 46 6.99 3.03 11.93
N SER A 47 6.56 2.87 10.68
CA SER A 47 7.40 3.20 9.53
C SER A 47 7.67 4.70 9.50
N LYS A 48 8.95 5.09 9.41
CA LYS A 48 9.36 6.50 9.32
C LYS A 48 8.74 7.19 8.11
N THR A 49 8.71 6.50 6.97
CA THR A 49 8.08 6.99 5.74
C THR A 49 6.61 7.33 5.98
N LEU A 50 5.86 6.43 6.63
CA LEU A 50 4.45 6.64 6.94
C LEU A 50 4.23 7.78 7.95
N LEU A 51 5.08 7.89 8.98
CA LEU A 51 5.00 8.97 9.97
C LEU A 51 5.16 10.37 9.37
N ASN A 52 5.97 10.48 8.32
CA ASN A 52 6.25 11.76 7.67
C ASN A 52 5.31 12.04 6.50
N THR A 53 4.40 11.12 6.16
CA THR A 53 3.46 11.27 5.05
C THR A 53 2.28 12.17 5.49
N PRO A 54 1.91 13.21 4.73
CA PRO A 54 0.74 14.04 5.04
C PRO A 54 -0.54 13.21 5.17
N ARG A 55 -1.41 13.55 6.12
CA ARG A 55 -2.62 12.78 6.44
C ARG A 55 -3.50 12.43 5.22
N PRO A 56 -3.75 13.33 4.25
CA PRO A 56 -4.56 12.98 3.06
C PRO A 56 -3.89 11.91 2.19
N ILE A 57 -2.56 11.97 2.04
CA ILE A 57 -1.78 11.00 1.27
C ILE A 57 -1.71 9.67 2.00
N PHE A 58 -1.50 9.69 3.32
CA PHE A 58 -1.50 8.49 4.16
C PHE A 58 -2.84 7.73 4.09
N SER A 59 -3.96 8.47 4.07
CA SER A 59 -5.30 7.89 3.91
C SER A 59 -5.45 7.18 2.57
N ARG A 60 -5.11 7.86 1.46
CA ARG A 60 -5.14 7.26 0.12
C ARG A 60 -4.19 6.09 -0.02
N LEU A 61 -2.98 6.17 0.52
CA LEU A 61 -2.02 5.08 0.55
C LEU A 61 -2.62 3.85 1.25
N THR A 62 -3.21 4.04 2.43
CA THR A 62 -3.86 2.95 3.18
C THR A 62 -4.99 2.31 2.36
N GLN A 63 -5.80 3.11 1.68
CA GLN A 63 -6.86 2.62 0.81
C GLN A 63 -6.31 1.78 -0.36
N VAL A 64 -5.23 2.24 -1.01
CA VAL A 64 -4.58 1.50 -2.11
C VAL A 64 -4.00 0.16 -1.62
N LEU A 65 -3.25 0.18 -0.51
CA LEU A 65 -2.63 -1.03 0.06
C LEU A 65 -3.69 -2.08 0.43
N THR A 66 -4.79 -1.65 1.03
CA THR A 66 -5.88 -2.55 1.48
C THR A 66 -6.87 -2.92 0.37
N GLY A 67 -6.78 -2.30 -0.81
CA GLY A 67 -7.75 -2.47 -1.90
C GLY A 67 -9.11 -1.84 -1.62
N HIS A 68 -9.18 -0.86 -0.71
CA HIS A 68 -10.38 -0.09 -0.37
C HIS A 68 -10.32 1.32 -0.95
N ALA A 69 -9.76 1.44 -2.15
CA ALA A 69 -9.67 2.70 -2.89
C ALA A 69 -10.91 2.94 -3.74
N PHE A 70 -11.16 4.20 -4.12
CA PHE A 70 -12.26 4.59 -5.00
C PHE A 70 -11.98 4.18 -6.46
N ILE A 71 -12.08 2.88 -6.73
CA ILE A 71 -11.78 2.26 -8.03
C ILE A 71 -12.76 1.14 -8.37
N GLY A 72 -12.79 0.73 -9.63
CA GLY A 72 -13.66 -0.33 -10.14
C GLY A 72 -13.59 -1.66 -9.37
N GLU A 73 -12.40 -2.11 -8.94
CA GLU A 73 -12.27 -3.32 -8.09
C GLU A 73 -13.07 -3.22 -6.79
N TYR A 74 -13.06 -2.05 -6.16
CA TYR A 74 -13.79 -1.80 -4.92
C TYR A 74 -15.29 -1.66 -5.19
N TYR A 75 -15.68 -0.86 -6.19
CA TYR A 75 -17.09 -0.66 -6.55
C TYR A 75 -17.79 -1.96 -6.93
N LYS A 76 -17.16 -2.78 -7.77
CA LYS A 76 -17.69 -4.10 -8.16
C LYS A 76 -18.07 -4.98 -6.95
N ARG A 77 -17.35 -4.85 -5.83
CA ARG A 77 -17.57 -5.67 -4.63
C ARG A 77 -18.47 -5.02 -3.60
N PHE A 78 -18.35 -3.71 -3.40
CA PHE A 78 -18.95 -3.01 -2.26
C PHE A 78 -20.01 -1.97 -2.64
N VAL A 79 -20.01 -1.50 -3.88
CA VAL A 79 -20.97 -0.50 -4.38
C VAL A 79 -21.39 -0.87 -5.82
N PRO A 80 -22.20 -1.94 -6.00
CA PRO A 80 -22.46 -2.52 -7.32
C PRO A 80 -23.11 -1.58 -8.34
N ASP A 81 -23.75 -0.51 -7.88
CA ASP A 81 -24.41 0.50 -8.72
C ASP A 81 -23.42 1.54 -9.28
N GLU A 82 -22.18 1.59 -8.78
CA GLU A 82 -21.15 2.52 -9.28
C GLU A 82 -20.44 1.97 -10.52
N ASN A 83 -20.03 2.88 -11.40
CA ASN A 83 -19.32 2.53 -12.62
C ASN A 83 -17.93 1.93 -12.31
N THR A 84 -17.62 0.76 -12.88
CA THR A 84 -16.33 0.08 -12.69
C THR A 84 -15.28 0.44 -13.74
N PHE A 85 -15.68 1.13 -14.81
CA PHE A 85 -14.82 1.43 -15.94
C PHE A 85 -13.82 2.53 -15.57
N CYS A 86 -12.61 2.43 -16.12
CA CYS A 86 -11.67 3.53 -16.10
C CYS A 86 -12.05 4.58 -17.16
N HIS A 87 -11.67 5.83 -16.93
CA HIS A 87 -11.91 6.92 -17.88
C HIS A 87 -11.22 6.69 -19.22
N CYS A 88 -10.04 6.04 -19.21
CA CYS A 88 -9.34 5.63 -20.42
C CYS A 88 -10.04 4.53 -21.24
N GLY A 89 -11.18 3.99 -20.78
CA GLY A 89 -11.96 2.96 -21.46
C GLY A 89 -11.72 1.52 -20.99
N GLU A 90 -10.80 1.28 -20.05
CA GLU A 90 -10.60 -0.06 -19.47
C GLU A 90 -11.88 -0.51 -18.73
N PRO A 91 -12.47 -1.68 -19.03
CA PRO A 91 -13.75 -2.10 -18.42
C PRO A 91 -13.72 -2.28 -16.90
N LEU A 92 -12.54 -2.57 -16.34
CA LEU A 92 -12.36 -2.71 -14.91
C LEU A 92 -11.13 -1.94 -14.44
N GLN A 93 -11.37 -0.87 -13.70
CA GLN A 93 -10.30 -0.10 -13.09
C GLN A 93 -9.70 -0.86 -11.89
N THR A 94 -8.52 -1.45 -12.08
CA THR A 94 -7.74 -2.15 -11.05
C THR A 94 -6.59 -1.29 -10.53
N ARG A 95 -6.02 -1.64 -9.37
CA ARG A 95 -4.78 -1.01 -8.89
C ARG A 95 -3.61 -1.20 -9.85
N GLN A 96 -3.51 -2.39 -10.44
CA GLN A 96 -2.48 -2.69 -11.44
C GLN A 96 -2.65 -1.77 -12.66
N HIS A 97 -3.86 -1.70 -13.20
CA HIS A 97 -4.16 -0.84 -14.33
C HIS A 97 -3.78 0.61 -14.05
N ILE A 98 -4.28 1.22 -12.96
CA ILE A 98 -3.98 2.62 -12.62
C ILE A 98 -2.47 2.89 -12.50
N LEU A 99 -1.72 1.96 -11.89
CA LEU A 99 -0.31 2.20 -11.57
C LEU A 99 0.64 1.89 -12.73
N LEU A 100 0.29 0.93 -13.60
CA LEU A 100 1.22 0.35 -14.57
C LEU A 100 0.74 0.45 -16.03
N ASP A 101 -0.56 0.44 -16.29
CA ASP A 101 -1.10 0.24 -17.64
C ASP A 101 -1.93 1.44 -18.14
N CYS A 102 -2.44 2.28 -17.23
CA CYS A 102 -3.44 3.30 -17.55
C CYS A 102 -2.81 4.45 -18.33
N PRO A 103 -3.27 4.75 -19.56
CA PRO A 103 -2.70 5.82 -20.37
C PRO A 103 -2.94 7.20 -19.75
N ASP A 104 -4.00 7.39 -18.96
CA ASP A 104 -4.26 8.64 -18.23
C ASP A 104 -3.15 8.97 -17.21
N TYR A 105 -2.34 7.99 -16.82
CA TYR A 105 -1.22 8.13 -15.89
C TYR A 105 0.14 7.79 -16.51
N ALA A 106 0.22 7.69 -17.84
CA ALA A 106 1.44 7.29 -18.56
C ALA A 106 2.66 8.15 -18.19
N ASP A 107 2.47 9.46 -18.00
CA ASP A 107 3.52 10.40 -17.59
C ASP A 107 4.16 10.05 -16.24
N PHE A 108 3.51 9.24 -15.40
CA PHE A 108 4.00 8.83 -14.09
C PHE A 108 4.55 7.40 -14.04
N HIS A 109 4.43 6.62 -15.12
CA HIS A 109 4.91 5.23 -15.15
C HIS A 109 6.43 5.12 -14.89
N HIS A 110 7.19 6.17 -15.24
CA HIS A 110 8.63 6.26 -14.95
C HIS A 110 8.96 6.13 -13.46
N LEU A 111 8.03 6.50 -12.56
CA LEU A 111 8.22 6.33 -11.12
C LEU A 111 8.37 4.85 -10.75
N PHE A 112 7.74 3.95 -11.50
CA PHE A 112 7.70 2.52 -11.23
C PHE A 112 8.71 1.70 -12.05
N ILE A 113 9.65 2.35 -12.73
CA ILE A 113 10.76 1.69 -13.42
C ILE A 113 11.95 1.56 -12.46
N THR A 114 12.64 0.43 -12.47
CA THR A 114 13.87 0.17 -11.72
C THR A 114 15.08 0.81 -12.40
N ASP A 115 16.20 0.92 -11.68
CA ASP A 115 17.46 1.42 -12.26
C ASP A 115 17.98 0.58 -13.43
N ARG A 116 17.48 -0.66 -13.58
CA ARG A 116 17.79 -1.58 -14.68
C ARG A 116 16.87 -1.43 -15.89
N GLY A 117 15.84 -0.58 -15.80
CA GLY A 117 14.84 -0.39 -16.85
C GLY A 117 13.62 -1.31 -16.74
N ASP A 118 13.59 -2.23 -15.77
CA ASP A 118 12.46 -3.13 -15.57
C ASP A 118 11.30 -2.44 -14.84
N MET A 119 10.06 -2.70 -15.24
CA MET A 119 8.87 -2.25 -14.53
C MET A 119 8.69 -3.03 -13.21
N LEU A 120 8.44 -2.31 -12.12
CA LEU A 120 8.11 -2.92 -10.84
C LEU A 120 6.77 -3.67 -10.93
N SER A 121 6.72 -4.84 -10.30
CA SER A 121 5.47 -5.58 -10.14
C SER A 121 4.56 -4.87 -9.13
N LEU A 122 3.24 -5.11 -9.20
CA LEU A 122 2.30 -4.58 -8.20
C LEU A 122 2.71 -4.96 -6.76
N PRO A 123 3.11 -6.21 -6.45
CA PRO A 123 3.63 -6.55 -5.12
C PRO A 123 4.91 -5.81 -4.72
N ASP A 124 5.76 -5.41 -5.66
CA ASP A 124 6.95 -4.62 -5.33
C ASP A 124 6.59 -3.17 -5.01
N ILE A 125 5.64 -2.59 -5.74
CA ILE A 125 5.13 -1.23 -5.50
C ILE A 125 4.44 -1.16 -4.15
N LEU A 126 3.55 -2.12 -3.85
CA LEU A 126 2.73 -2.09 -2.65
C LEU A 126 3.43 -2.66 -1.41
N GLY A 127 4.38 -3.58 -1.60
CA GLY A 127 4.94 -4.40 -0.53
C GLY A 127 6.39 -4.11 -0.15
N THR A 128 7.05 -3.14 -0.78
CA THR A 128 8.45 -2.78 -0.45
C THR A 128 8.58 -1.33 0.01
N PRO A 129 9.54 -0.99 0.91
CA PRO A 129 9.75 0.39 1.33
C PRO A 129 9.98 1.37 0.16
N LYS A 130 10.83 0.98 -0.80
CA LYS A 130 11.11 1.79 -2.00
C LYS A 130 9.88 1.93 -2.89
N GLY A 131 9.09 0.87 -3.06
CA GLY A 131 7.84 0.89 -3.81
C GLY A 131 6.82 1.84 -3.18
N ILE A 132 6.67 1.78 -1.86
CA ILE A 132 5.77 2.66 -1.09
C ILE A 132 6.19 4.12 -1.21
N GLU A 133 7.49 4.43 -1.16
CA GLU A 133 8.00 5.79 -1.38
C GLU A 133 7.64 6.32 -2.77
N LYS A 134 7.83 5.50 -3.82
CA LYS A 134 7.42 5.84 -5.19
C LYS A 134 5.90 6.02 -5.31
N LEU A 135 5.12 5.18 -4.65
CA LEU A 135 3.66 5.29 -4.60
C LEU A 135 3.20 6.56 -3.89
N ILE A 136 3.87 6.98 -2.81
CA ILE A 136 3.58 8.25 -2.14
C ILE A 136 3.78 9.42 -3.11
N VAL A 137 4.90 9.45 -3.84
CA VAL A 137 5.16 10.49 -4.86
C VAL A 137 4.10 10.49 -5.96
N PHE A 138 3.66 9.31 -6.41
CA PHE A 138 2.57 9.18 -7.37
C PHE A 138 1.25 9.76 -6.82
N LEU A 139 0.90 9.43 -5.58
CA LEU A 139 -0.33 9.93 -4.94
C LEU A 139 -0.28 11.43 -4.70
N GLU A 140 0.88 12.01 -4.39
CA GLU A 140 1.06 13.44 -4.23
C GLU A 140 0.84 14.22 -5.53
N ARG A 141 1.20 13.62 -6.67
CA ARG A 141 1.18 14.28 -7.98
C ARG A 141 -0.09 14.02 -8.78
N THR A 142 -0.91 13.06 -8.36
CA THR A 142 -2.11 12.64 -9.09
C THR A 142 -3.36 12.68 -8.22
N LYS A 143 -4.51 12.77 -8.88
CA LYS A 143 -5.83 12.52 -8.27
C LYS A 143 -6.27 11.06 -8.40
N ALA A 144 -5.34 10.13 -8.67
CA ALA A 144 -5.68 8.71 -8.73
C ALA A 144 -6.24 8.23 -7.38
N PHE A 145 -7.14 7.25 -7.40
CA PHE A 145 -7.74 6.67 -6.19
C PHE A 145 -8.57 7.64 -5.33
N THR A 146 -8.91 8.84 -5.83
CA THR A 146 -9.91 9.71 -5.19
C THR A 146 -11.29 9.43 -5.77
N LYS A 147 -12.33 9.67 -4.98
CA LYS A 147 -13.69 9.69 -5.52
C LYS A 147 -13.76 10.79 -6.60
N GLN A 148 -14.16 10.41 -7.81
CA GLN A 148 -14.50 11.36 -8.86
C GLN A 148 -15.92 11.84 -8.56
N ASP A 149 -16.14 13.14 -8.56
CA ASP A 149 -17.49 13.68 -8.52
C ASP A 149 -18.09 13.50 -9.93
N HIS A 150 -19.26 12.85 -10.01
CA HIS A 150 -20.05 12.76 -11.24
C HIS A 150 -20.72 14.10 -11.54
#